data_AF-A0A1F8A0W3-F1
#
_entry.id   AF-A0A1F8A0W3-F1
#
_cell.length_a   1.000
_cell.length_b   1.000
_cell.length_c   1.000
_cell.angle_alpha   90.00
_cell.angle_beta   90.00
_cell.angle_gamma   90.00
#
_symmetry.space_group_name_H-M   'P 1'
#
loop_
_entity.id
_entity.type
_entity.pdbx_description
1 polymer ?
#
loop_
_entity_poly.entity_id
_entity_poly.type
_entity_poly.pdbx_seq_one_letter_code
_entity_poly.pdbx_strand_id
1 'polypeptide(L)'
;MQNDRIATIQPKKESCDSFKKYCEQFFKKTVFSLPCRSWYKRGTENGPVTALWPGSSIHFVKVLEKPRFEDYDYTYLGGNDMGWIVLKVYIAHMMSQNAALANTAITLIDS
;
A
#
# COMPACT_ATOMS: atom_id res chain seq x y z
N MET A 1 6.99 -0.26 -8.65
CA MET A 1 6.76 1.17 -8.34
C MET A 1 7.58 2.08 -9.24
N GLN A 2 8.89 2.18 -9.04
CA GLN A 2 9.77 2.98 -9.92
C GLN A 2 9.76 2.47 -11.37
N ASN A 3 9.88 1.16 -11.55
CA ASN A 3 9.80 0.49 -12.87
C ASN A 3 8.45 0.68 -13.60
N ASP A 4 7.42 1.10 -12.89
CA ASP A 4 6.06 1.28 -13.43
C ASP A 4 5.69 2.77 -13.52
N ARG A 5 6.67 3.67 -13.32
CA ARG A 5 6.51 5.14 -13.38
C ARG A 5 5.40 5.69 -12.47
N ILE A 6 5.17 5.04 -11.33
CA ILE A 6 4.19 5.50 -10.34
C ILE A 6 4.81 6.68 -9.58
N ALA A 7 4.14 7.83 -9.62
CA ALA A 7 4.52 9.05 -8.90
C ALA A 7 4.02 9.04 -7.45
N THR A 8 2.74 8.70 -7.24
CA THR A 8 2.18 8.56 -5.89
C THR A 8 1.30 7.33 -5.81
N ILE A 9 1.27 6.73 -4.61
CA ILE A 9 0.30 5.73 -4.21
C ILE A 9 -0.44 6.26 -2.98
N GLN A 10 -1.76 6.23 -2.99
CA GLN A 10 -2.57 6.64 -1.85
C GLN A 10 -3.69 5.62 -1.62
N PRO A 11 -3.97 5.24 -0.38
CA PRO A 11 -5.09 4.35 -0.12
C PRO A 11 -6.40 5.08 -0.40
N LYS A 12 -7.35 4.39 -1.05
CA LYS A 12 -8.68 4.93 -1.30
C LYS A 12 -9.38 5.22 0.01
N LYS A 13 -10.10 6.34 0.03
CA LYS A 13 -10.86 6.75 1.21
C LYS A 13 -11.91 5.71 1.56
N GLU A 14 -12.61 5.14 0.57
CA GLU A 14 -13.65 4.14 0.83
C GLU A 14 -13.05 2.85 1.42
N SER A 15 -11.88 2.42 0.96
CA SER A 15 -11.18 1.24 1.48
C SER A 15 -10.72 1.46 2.92
N CYS A 16 -10.21 2.65 3.25
CA CYS A 16 -9.87 3.03 4.63
C CYS A 16 -11.09 3.03 5.55
N ASP A 17 -12.18 3.66 5.12
CA ASP A 17 -13.41 3.76 5.90
C ASP A 17 -14.06 2.37 6.10
N SER A 18 -13.96 1.49 5.10
CA SER A 18 -14.43 0.10 5.18
C SER A 18 -13.59 -0.73 6.16
N PHE A 19 -12.27 -0.60 6.10
CA PHE A 19 -11.37 -1.27 7.05
C PHE A 19 -11.61 -0.80 8.49
N LYS A 20 -11.80 0.50 8.70
CA LYS A 20 -12.16 1.06 10.01
C LYS A 20 -13.44 0.42 10.56
N LYS A 21 -14.51 0.36 9.76
CA LYS A 21 -15.78 -0.29 10.14
C LYS A 21 -15.57 -1.76 10.52
N TYR A 22 -14.75 -2.48 9.77
CA TYR A 22 -14.40 -3.86 10.08
C TYR A 22 -13.70 -3.99 11.43
N CYS A 23 -12.69 -3.15 11.70
CA CYS A 23 -12.00 -3.12 13.00
C CYS A 23 -12.96 -2.85 14.16
N GLU A 24 -13.83 -1.84 14.02
CA GLU A 24 -14.83 -1.50 15.04
C GLU A 24 -15.77 -2.67 15.33
N GLN A 25 -16.19 -3.42 14.30
CA GLN A 25 -17.04 -4.60 14.48
C GLN A 25 -16.28 -5.78 15.11
N PHE A 26 -15.03 -6.00 14.69
CA PHE A 26 -14.19 -7.07 15.22
C PHE A 26 -13.92 -6.88 16.72
N PHE A 27 -13.46 -5.69 17.12
CA PHE A 27 -13.06 -5.44 18.50
C PHE A 27 -14.20 -5.39 19.50
N LYS A 28 -15.45 -5.13 19.07
CA LYS A 28 -16.64 -5.18 19.95
C LYS A 28 -16.72 -6.47 20.77
N LYS A 29 -16.30 -7.59 20.19
CA LYS A 29 -16.36 -8.93 20.81
C LYS A 29 -15.07 -9.34 21.54
N THR A 30 -14.12 -8.42 21.73
CA THR A 30 -12.80 -8.71 22.31
C THR A 30 -12.64 -8.05 23.68
N VAL A 31 -11.70 -8.54 24.49
CA VAL A 31 -11.36 -7.91 25.79
C VAL A 31 -10.93 -6.45 25.66
N PHE A 32 -10.48 -6.03 24.46
CA PHE A 32 -10.05 -4.66 24.20
C PHE A 32 -11.21 -3.66 24.13
N SER A 33 -12.47 -4.10 24.04
CA SER A 33 -13.63 -3.19 24.09
C SER A 33 -14.06 -2.84 25.51
N LEU A 34 -13.67 -3.63 26.52
CA LEU A 34 -14.07 -3.45 27.92
C LEU A 34 -13.71 -2.07 28.48
N PRO A 35 -14.51 -1.49 29.40
CA PRO A 35 -14.24 -0.17 30.00
C PRO A 35 -12.89 -0.18 30.71
N CYS A 36 -11.88 0.37 30.04
CA CYS A 36 -10.50 0.38 30.49
C CYS A 36 -9.77 1.50 29.77
N ARG A 37 -9.11 2.35 30.54
CA ARG A 37 -8.27 3.41 30.01
C ARG A 37 -6.96 2.81 29.50
N SER A 38 -6.79 2.77 28.19
CA SER A 38 -5.58 2.24 27.56
C SER A 38 -5.11 3.09 26.39
N TRP A 39 -3.82 2.98 26.05
CA TRP A 39 -3.27 3.63 24.87
C TRP A 39 -3.95 3.16 23.56
N TYR A 40 -4.43 1.92 23.53
CA TYR A 40 -5.21 1.38 22.40
C TYR A 40 -6.49 2.15 22.11
N LYS A 41 -7.05 2.81 23.12
CA LYS A 41 -8.24 3.68 23.06
C LYS A 41 -7.89 5.16 23.16
N ARG A 42 -6.65 5.53 22.84
CA ARG A 42 -6.15 6.92 22.95
C ARG A 42 -6.30 7.51 24.36
N GLY A 43 -6.23 6.66 25.40
CA GLY A 43 -6.36 7.08 26.79
C GLY A 43 -7.80 7.38 27.24
N THR A 44 -8.80 6.94 26.48
CA THR A 44 -10.23 6.98 26.87
C THR A 44 -10.68 5.62 27.40
N GLU A 45 -11.75 5.60 28.21
CA GLU A 45 -12.27 4.37 28.81
C GLU A 45 -13.13 3.55 27.83
N ASN A 46 -13.99 4.25 27.08
CA ASN A 46 -14.97 3.67 26.16
C ASN A 46 -14.73 4.05 24.69
N GLY A 47 -13.55 4.59 24.35
CA GLY A 47 -13.23 4.94 22.96
C GLY A 47 -12.94 3.74 22.07
N PRO A 48 -12.90 3.97 20.75
CA PRO A 48 -12.60 2.91 19.78
C PRO A 48 -11.17 2.40 19.94
N VAL A 49 -10.99 1.10 19.73
CA VAL A 49 -9.66 0.48 19.63
C VAL A 49 -9.06 0.87 18.28
N THR A 50 -8.00 1.68 18.29
CA THR A 50 -7.44 2.24 17.03
C THR A 50 -6.02 1.83 16.72
N ALA A 51 -5.31 1.20 17.66
CA ALA A 51 -3.91 0.87 17.52
C ALA A 51 -3.63 -0.61 17.17
N LEU A 52 -4.64 -1.47 17.23
CA LEU A 52 -4.47 -2.91 17.04
C LEU A 52 -4.97 -3.38 15.68
N TRP A 53 -4.28 -4.36 15.11
CA TRP A 53 -4.75 -5.11 13.96
C TRP A 53 -5.88 -6.08 14.34
N PRO A 54 -6.97 -6.18 13.58
CA PRO A 54 -8.01 -7.17 13.81
C PRO A 54 -7.52 -8.57 13.41
N GLY A 55 -7.07 -9.35 14.41
CA GLY A 55 -6.64 -10.74 14.24
C GLY A 55 -5.28 -11.03 14.86
N SER A 56 -4.67 -12.16 14.48
CA SER A 56 -3.33 -12.52 14.94
C SER A 56 -2.24 -11.79 14.14
N SER A 57 -1.03 -11.70 14.70
CA SER A 57 0.13 -11.13 13.98
C SER A 57 0.47 -11.92 12.72
N ILE A 58 0.23 -13.23 12.70
CA ILE A 58 0.42 -14.07 11.50
C ILE A 58 -0.59 -13.68 10.41
N HIS A 59 -1.84 -13.41 10.79
CA HIS A 59 -2.85 -12.91 9.84
C HIS A 59 -2.42 -11.58 9.24
N PHE A 60 -1.89 -10.66 10.05
CA PHE A 60 -1.35 -9.38 9.56
C PHE A 60 -0.22 -9.56 8.54
N VAL A 61 0.77 -10.39 8.87
CA VAL A 61 1.91 -10.67 7.97
C VAL A 61 1.41 -11.25 6.64
N LYS A 62 0.48 -12.20 6.69
CA LYS A 62 -0.08 -12.82 5.47
C LYS A 62 -0.84 -11.83 4.58
N VAL A 63 -1.52 -10.85 5.16
CA VAL A 63 -2.18 -9.78 4.40
C VAL A 63 -1.16 -8.83 3.77
N LEU A 64 -0.08 -8.50 4.50
CA LEU A 64 0.99 -7.64 3.97
C LEU A 64 1.87 -8.31 2.90
N GLU A 65 1.97 -9.64 2.90
CA GLU A 65 2.70 -10.38 1.86
C GLU A 65 2.08 -10.20 0.46
N LYS A 66 0.76 -10.02 0.39
CA LYS A 66 0.01 -9.86 -0.86
C LYS A 66 -0.98 -8.71 -0.74
N PRO A 67 -0.49 -7.46 -0.74
CA PRO A 67 -1.35 -6.30 -0.62
C PRO A 67 -2.31 -6.24 -1.81
N ARG A 68 -3.56 -5.89 -1.53
CA ARG A 68 -4.59 -5.71 -2.55
C ARG A 68 -4.44 -4.33 -3.19
N PHE A 69 -3.79 -4.29 -4.35
CA PHE A 69 -3.45 -3.04 -5.03
C PHE A 69 -4.65 -2.28 -5.59
N GLU A 70 -5.82 -2.93 -5.72
CA GLU A 70 -7.08 -2.31 -6.18
C GLU A 70 -7.66 -1.30 -5.18
N ASP A 71 -7.26 -1.37 -3.90
CA ASP A 71 -7.69 -0.48 -2.82
C ASP A 71 -6.89 0.83 -2.77
N TYR A 72 -6.02 1.08 -3.76
CA TYR A 72 -5.18 2.27 -3.86
C TYR A 72 -5.46 3.04 -5.14
N ASP A 73 -5.29 4.36 -5.05
CA ASP A 73 -5.21 5.27 -6.19
C ASP A 73 -3.75 5.50 -6.56
N TYR A 74 -3.49 5.48 -7.86
CA TYR A 74 -2.16 5.66 -8.43
C TYR A 74 -2.14 6.92 -9.28
N THR A 75 -1.09 7.71 -9.12
CA THR A 75 -0.75 8.74 -10.11
C THR A 75 0.56 8.37 -10.78
N TYR A 76 0.69 8.66 -12.07
CA TYR A 76 1.86 8.30 -12.87
C TYR A 76 2.68 9.54 -13.24
N LEU A 77 4.00 9.37 -13.35
CA LEU A 77 4.91 10.43 -13.77
C LEU A 77 4.60 10.88 -15.19
N GLY A 78 4.27 12.16 -15.36
CA GLY A 78 3.91 12.75 -16.65
C GLY A 78 2.46 12.52 -17.08
N GLY A 79 1.59 12.03 -16.18
CA GLY A 79 0.15 11.88 -16.46
C GLY A 79 -0.20 10.78 -17.46
N ASN A 80 0.77 9.96 -17.85
CA ASN A 80 0.58 8.82 -18.75
C ASN A 80 0.52 7.52 -17.95
N ASP A 81 -0.69 6.98 -17.79
CA ASP A 81 -0.99 5.71 -17.14
C ASP A 81 -0.37 4.50 -17.86
N MET A 82 -0.13 4.62 -19.16
CA MET A 82 0.56 3.63 -19.99
C MET A 82 2.08 3.84 -20.06
N GLY A 83 2.63 4.77 -19.29
CA GLY A 83 4.07 5.06 -19.27
C GLY A 83 4.94 3.84 -18.94
N TRP A 84 4.41 2.89 -18.16
CA TRP A 84 5.11 1.64 -17.84
C TRP A 84 5.33 0.75 -19.07
N ILE A 85 4.42 0.75 -20.04
CA ILE A 85 4.57 -0.03 -21.29
C ILE A 85 5.69 0.56 -22.12
N VAL A 86 5.65 1.89 -22.31
CA VAL A 86 6.64 2.61 -23.11
C VAL A 86 8.06 2.38 -22.55
N LEU A 87 8.21 2.46 -21.23
CA LEU A 87 9.47 2.19 -20.56
C LEU A 87 9.95 0.75 -20.80
N LYS A 88 9.07 -0.24 -20.64
CA LYS A 88 9.45 -1.65 -20.79
C LYS A 88 9.75 -2.04 -22.23
N VAL A 89 9.03 -1.48 -23.21
CA VAL A 89 9.34 -1.66 -24.64
C VAL A 89 10.69 -1.05 -24.98
N TYR A 90 10.98 0.16 -24.48
CA TYR A 90 12.25 0.83 -24.70
C TYR A 90 13.42 0.03 -24.09
N ILE A 91 13.30 -0.40 -22.84
CA ILE A 91 14.31 -1.24 -22.18
C ILE A 91 14.49 -2.56 -22.93
N ALA A 92 13.41 -3.24 -23.34
CA ALA A 92 13.50 -4.50 -24.09
C ALA A 92 14.22 -4.31 -25.43
N HIS A 93 13.93 -3.22 -26.15
CA HIS A 93 14.64 -2.87 -27.38
C HIS A 93 16.13 -2.60 -27.11
N MET A 94 16.47 -1.85 -26.06
CA MET A 94 17.87 -1.59 -25.68
C MET A 94 18.62 -2.87 -25.29
N MET A 95 17.98 -3.76 -24.53
CA MET A 95 18.54 -5.06 -24.13
C MET A 95 18.81 -5.96 -25.33
N SER A 96 17.99 -5.87 -26.38
CA SER A 96 18.23 -6.57 -27.64
C SER A 96 19.43 -6.03 -28.42
N GLN A 97 19.81 -4.76 -28.22
CA GLN A 97 20.93 -4.15 -28.94
C GLN A 97 22.25 -4.26 -28.16
N ASN A 98 22.25 -3.99 -26.84
CA ASN A 98 23.41 -4.14 -25.98
C ASN A 98 23.01 -4.06 -24.49
N ALA A 99 23.26 -5.12 -23.72
CA ALA A 99 22.94 -5.18 -22.29
C ALA A 99 23.65 -4.10 -21.44
N ALA A 100 24.83 -3.61 -21.86
CA ALA A 100 25.56 -2.57 -21.15
C ALA A 100 24.87 -1.19 -21.25
N LEU A 101 24.13 -0.93 -22.33
CA LEU A 101 23.41 0.34 -22.51
C LEU A 101 22.13 0.42 -21.68
N ALA A 102 21.52 -0.73 -21.38
CA ALA A 102 20.30 -0.79 -20.59
C ALA A 102 20.51 -0.33 -19.14
N ASN A 103 21.63 -0.72 -18.51
CA ASN A 103 21.94 -0.29 -17.14
C ASN A 103 22.13 1.23 -17.05
N THR A 104 22.74 1.86 -18.06
CA THR A 104 22.94 3.32 -18.11
C THR A 104 21.61 4.07 -18.31
N ALA A 105 20.69 3.53 -19.11
CA ALA A 105 19.38 4.13 -19.32
C ALA A 105 18.50 4.05 -18.06
N ILE A 106 18.58 2.94 -17.31
CA ILE A 106 17.87 2.81 -16.03
C ILE A 106 18.35 3.90 -15.06
N THR A 107 19.67 4.09 -14.93
CA THR A 107 20.21 5.12 -14.02
C THR A 107 19.85 6.57 -14.39
N LEU A 108 19.60 6.87 -15.68
CA LEU A 108 19.21 8.21 -16.14
C LEU A 108 17.72 8.50 -15.95
N ILE A 109 16.90 7.47 -15.79
CA ILE A 109 15.44 7.61 -15.55
C ILE A 109 15.15 7.78 -14.06
N ASP A 110 16.10 7.36 -13.22
CA ASP A 110 16.02 7.40 -11.75
C ASP A 110 16.64 8.67 -11.14
N SER A 111 17.31 9.50 -11.96
CA SER A 111 17.93 10.79 -11.59
C SER A 111 17.05 11.99 -11.97
#